data_AF-A0A2B7ZS01-F1
#
_entry.id   AF-A0A2B7ZS01-F1
#
_cell.length_a   1.000
_cell.length_b   1.000
_cell.length_c   1.000
_cell.angle_alpha   90.00
_cell.angle_beta   90.00
_cell.angle_gamma   90.00
#
_symmetry.space_group_name_H-M   'P 1'
#
loop_
_entity.id
_entity.type
_entity.pdbx_description
1 polymer ?
#
loop_
_entity_poly.entity_id
_entity_poly.type
_entity_poly.pdbx_seq_one_letter_code
_entity_poly.pdbx_strand_id
1 'polypeptide(L)'
;MSNALSLTGLETFSPPEKTRRIAAVANDITASIIYIAKQAAAENLSAEQIAPIYELIDKVNVVGKRHNRRLERELEEQDRQIEKMRRVIEGVDLVVGQLKARTVRLESELRELRGS
;
A
#
# COMPACT_ATOMS: atom_id res chain seq x y z
N MET A 1 29.38 -10.15 18.43
CA MET A 1 29.17 -8.92 19.23
C MET A 1 28.10 -8.10 18.53
N SER A 2 26.97 -7.85 19.19
CA SER A 2 25.78 -7.22 18.60
C SER A 2 25.98 -5.69 18.53
N ASN A 3 25.92 -5.14 17.31
CA ASN A 3 26.11 -3.71 17.05
C ASN A 3 24.79 -2.95 17.29
N ALA A 4 24.46 -2.70 18.56
CA ALA A 4 23.48 -1.68 18.94
C ALA A 4 23.88 -0.26 18.46
N LEU A 5 25.11 -0.09 17.93
CA LEU A 5 25.63 1.09 17.23
C LEU A 5 25.01 1.33 15.82
N SER A 6 24.12 0.46 15.33
CA SER A 6 23.77 0.42 13.90
C SER A 6 22.74 1.45 13.42
N LEU A 7 21.91 2.02 14.33
CA LEU A 7 20.85 2.98 13.97
C LEU A 7 21.20 4.46 14.26
N THR A 8 22.32 4.74 14.91
CA THR A 8 22.78 6.12 15.15
C THR A 8 23.13 6.81 13.83
N GLY A 9 22.72 8.06 13.64
CA GLY A 9 23.01 8.79 12.41
C GLY A 9 22.13 8.39 11.22
N LEU A 10 21.01 7.68 11.44
CA LEU A 10 20.12 7.26 10.35
C LEU A 10 19.69 8.42 9.46
N GLU A 11 19.54 9.61 10.00
CA GLU A 11 19.21 10.84 9.30
C GLU A 11 20.25 11.23 8.23
N THR A 12 21.54 10.96 8.47
CA THR A 12 22.65 11.40 7.60
C THR A 12 22.98 10.43 6.46
N PHE A 13 22.48 9.19 6.51
CA PHE A 13 22.75 8.18 5.47
C PHE A 13 21.88 8.35 4.21
N SER A 14 22.33 7.79 3.09
CA SER A 14 21.50 7.67 1.89
C SER A 14 20.35 6.67 2.11
N PRO A 15 19.22 6.77 1.38
CA PRO A 15 18.10 5.84 1.55
C PRO A 15 18.49 4.35 1.45
N PRO A 16 19.33 3.90 0.49
CA PRO A 16 19.76 2.51 0.41
C PRO A 16 20.58 2.05 1.63
N GLU A 17 21.39 2.94 2.20
CA GLU A 17 22.17 2.65 3.41
C GLU A 17 21.28 2.57 4.65
N LYS A 18 20.29 3.46 4.77
CA LYS A 18 19.28 3.38 5.84
C LYS A 18 18.57 2.04 5.80
N THR A 19 18.09 1.62 4.63
CA THR A 19 17.42 0.33 4.45
C THR A 19 18.32 -0.83 4.84
N ARG A 20 19.58 -0.85 4.40
CA ARG A 20 20.53 -1.92 4.75
C ARG A 20 20.79 -2.00 6.25
N ARG A 21 20.97 -0.85 6.93
CA ARG A 21 21.21 -0.80 8.38
C ARG A 21 20.00 -1.24 9.18
N ILE A 22 18.80 -0.77 8.81
CA ILE A 22 17.55 -1.19 9.44
C ILE A 22 17.36 -2.70 9.26
N ALA A 23 17.59 -3.23 8.06
CA ALA A 23 17.49 -4.67 7.79
C ALA A 23 18.48 -5.50 8.63
N ALA A 24 19.73 -5.05 8.78
CA ALA A 24 20.70 -5.71 9.63
C ALA A 24 20.25 -5.78 11.09
N VAL A 25 19.73 -4.68 11.64
CA VAL A 25 19.21 -4.64 13.01
C VAL A 25 17.97 -5.51 13.18
N ALA A 26 17.06 -5.49 12.21
CA ALA A 26 15.87 -6.35 12.22
C ALA A 26 16.26 -7.84 12.24
N ASN A 27 17.30 -8.24 11.49
CA ASN A 27 17.81 -9.61 11.51
C ASN A 27 18.39 -9.99 12.88
N ASP A 28 19.19 -9.11 13.49
CA ASP A 28 19.76 -9.34 14.83
C ASP A 28 18.67 -9.47 15.91
N ILE A 29 17.65 -8.60 15.84
CA ILE A 29 16.47 -8.67 16.72
C ILE A 29 15.73 -9.99 16.50
N THR A 30 15.52 -10.41 15.25
CA THR A 30 14.84 -11.67 14.91
C THR A 30 15.58 -12.87 15.50
N ALA A 31 16.91 -12.92 15.35
CA ALA A 31 17.71 -13.99 15.94
C ALA A 31 17.61 -14.01 17.48
N SER A 32 17.59 -12.84 18.10
CA SER A 32 17.45 -12.70 19.56
C SER A 32 16.07 -13.15 20.05
N ILE A 33 14.99 -12.79 19.35
CA ILE A 33 13.62 -13.24 19.66
C ILE A 33 13.52 -14.77 19.56
N ILE A 34 14.08 -15.37 18.50
CA ILE A 34 14.09 -16.83 18.32
C ILE A 34 14.83 -17.51 19.49
N TYR A 35 15.98 -16.97 19.89
CA TYR A 35 16.73 -17.50 21.02
C TYR A 35 15.93 -17.42 22.32
N ILE A 36 15.33 -16.27 22.61
CA ILE A 36 14.51 -16.07 23.82
C ILE A 36 13.30 -17.00 23.82
N ALA A 37 12.62 -17.16 22.68
CA ALA A 37 11.49 -18.08 22.56
C ALA A 37 11.90 -19.53 22.87
N LYS A 38 13.09 -19.97 22.43
CA LYS A 38 13.62 -21.30 22.75
C LYS A 38 13.91 -21.46 24.25
N GLN A 39 14.48 -20.44 24.90
CA GLN A 39 14.75 -20.47 26.34
C GLN A 39 13.46 -20.46 27.16
N ALA A 40 12.47 -19.68 26.74
CA ALA A 40 11.15 -19.66 27.37
C ALA A 40 10.43 -21.02 27.24
N ALA A 41 10.49 -21.66 26.07
CA ALA A 41 9.91 -22.99 25.85
C ALA A 41 10.60 -24.09 26.67
N ALA A 42 11.86 -23.88 27.06
CA ALA A 42 12.60 -24.75 27.96
C ALA A 42 12.40 -24.39 29.45
N GLU A 43 11.47 -23.49 29.77
CA GLU A 43 11.18 -22.99 31.13
C GLU A 43 12.38 -22.31 31.83
N ASN A 44 13.38 -21.87 31.05
CA ASN A 44 14.58 -21.19 31.56
C ASN A 44 14.39 -19.68 31.78
N LEU A 45 13.24 -19.13 31.38
CA LEU A 45 12.92 -17.72 31.52
C LEU A 45 11.60 -17.55 32.26
N SER A 46 11.57 -16.60 33.19
CA SER A 46 10.34 -16.23 33.89
C SER A 46 9.42 -15.39 33.00
N ALA A 47 8.14 -15.31 33.39
CA ALA A 47 7.15 -14.46 32.74
C ALA A 47 7.58 -12.98 32.68
N GLU A 48 8.27 -12.50 33.71
CA GLU A 48 8.79 -11.13 33.79
C GLU A 48 9.91 -10.89 32.77
N GLN A 49 10.76 -11.90 32.52
CA GLN A 49 11.86 -11.81 31.56
C GLN A 49 11.37 -11.83 30.10
N ILE A 50 10.24 -12.49 29.82
CA ILE A 50 9.64 -12.54 28.48
C ILE A 50 8.66 -11.40 28.21
N ALA A 51 8.16 -10.71 29.24
CA ALA A 51 7.19 -9.61 29.10
C ALA A 51 7.61 -8.51 28.11
N PRO A 52 8.87 -8.04 28.08
CA PRO A 52 9.30 -7.03 27.10
C PRO A 52 9.21 -7.48 25.65
N ILE A 53 9.36 -8.78 25.36
CA ILE A 53 9.21 -9.33 24.00
C ILE A 53 7.76 -9.24 23.55
N TYR A 54 6.81 -9.60 24.43
CA TYR A 54 5.39 -9.46 24.14
C TYR A 54 5.01 -7.99 23.89
N GLU A 55 5.52 -7.07 24.71
CA GLU A 55 5.28 -5.64 24.52
C GLU A 55 5.84 -5.13 23.17
N LEU A 56 7.03 -5.61 22.77
CA LEU A 56 7.61 -5.30 21.46
C LEU A 56 6.72 -5.82 20.32
N ILE A 57 6.27 -7.07 20.39
CA ILE A 57 5.40 -7.68 19.38
C ILE A 57 4.09 -6.89 19.26
N ASP A 58 3.48 -6.51 20.38
CA ASP A 58 2.25 -5.73 20.39
C ASP A 58 2.42 -4.35 19.75
N LYS A 59 3.51 -3.65 20.07
CA LYS A 59 3.82 -2.35 19.46
C LYS A 59 3.99 -2.46 17.94
N VAL A 60 4.75 -3.45 17.46
CA VAL A 60 4.94 -3.70 16.03
C VAL A 60 3.61 -4.01 15.34
N ASN A 61 2.78 -4.86 15.96
CA ASN A 61 1.46 -5.23 15.42
C ASN A 61 0.51 -4.03 15.32
N VAL A 62 0.50 -3.14 16.32
CA VAL A 62 -0.33 -1.92 16.29
C VAL A 62 0.07 -1.00 15.15
N VAL A 63 1.38 -0.79 14.93
CA VAL A 63 1.87 0.02 13.82
C VAL A 63 1.50 -0.60 12.47
N GLY A 64 1.70 -1.90 12.31
CA GLY A 64 1.33 -2.63 11.09
C GLY A 64 -0.17 -2.52 10.78
N LYS A 65 -1.04 -2.73 11.77
CA LYS A 65 -2.49 -2.58 11.62
C LYS A 65 -2.90 -1.16 11.23
N ARG A 66 -2.28 -0.13 11.80
CA ARG A 66 -2.56 1.27 11.45
C ARG A 66 -2.14 1.57 10.02
N HIS A 67 -0.99 1.06 9.58
CA HIS A 67 -0.51 1.24 8.21
C HIS A 67 -1.45 0.56 7.21
N ASN A 68 -1.83 -0.70 7.46
CA ASN A 68 -2.76 -1.43 6.58
C ASN A 68 -4.11 -0.73 6.46
N ARG A 69 -4.70 -0.28 7.57
CA ARG A 69 -5.96 0.49 7.54
C ARG A 69 -5.86 1.78 6.75
N ARG A 70 -4.69 2.42 6.73
CA ARG A 70 -4.47 3.61 5.91
C ARG A 70 -4.43 3.24 4.44
N LEU A 71 -3.68 2.20 4.07
CA LEU A 71 -3.60 1.72 2.70
C LEU A 71 -4.98 1.27 2.17
N GLU A 72 -5.76 0.56 2.98
CA GLU A 72 -7.13 0.16 2.64
C GLU A 72 -8.00 1.37 2.26
N ARG A 73 -7.93 2.46 3.05
CA ARG A 73 -8.67 3.71 2.73
C ARG A 73 -8.17 4.39 1.47
N GLU A 74 -6.86 4.37 1.23
CA GLU A 74 -6.27 4.94 0.02
C GLU A 74 -6.73 4.14 -1.22
N LEU A 75 -6.81 2.81 -1.13
CA LEU A 75 -7.36 1.94 -2.18
C LEU A 75 -8.86 2.19 -2.40
N GLU A 76 -9.67 2.25 -1.34
CA GLU A 76 -11.10 2.55 -1.45
C GLU A 76 -11.35 3.89 -2.15
N GLU A 77 -10.54 4.91 -1.87
CA GLU A 77 -10.65 6.19 -2.55
C GLU A 77 -10.27 6.12 -4.02
N GLN A 78 -9.23 5.35 -4.36
CA GLN A 78 -8.86 5.11 -5.76
C GLN A 78 -9.97 4.37 -6.51
N ASP A 79 -10.58 3.35 -5.90
CA ASP A 79 -11.70 2.63 -6.50
C ASP A 79 -12.89 3.56 -6.77
N ARG A 80 -13.20 4.45 -5.83
CA ARG A 80 -14.23 5.50 -6.04
C ARG A 80 -13.89 6.43 -7.20
N GLN A 81 -12.63 6.79 -7.38
CA GLN A 81 -12.20 7.64 -8.49
C GLN A 81 -12.28 6.92 -9.83
N ILE A 82 -11.85 5.66 -9.88
CA ILE A 82 -11.96 4.81 -11.06
C ILE A 82 -13.42 4.67 -11.49
N GLU A 83 -14.32 4.39 -10.56
CA GLU A 83 -15.76 4.27 -10.84
C GLU A 83 -16.36 5.58 -11.35
N LYS A 84 -15.96 6.73 -10.81
CA LYS A 84 -16.37 8.05 -11.34
C LYS A 84 -15.88 8.25 -12.76
N MET A 85 -14.61 7.95 -13.04
CA MET A 85 -14.04 8.07 -14.39
C MET A 85 -14.76 7.15 -15.38
N ARG A 86 -15.06 5.92 -14.98
CA ARG A 86 -15.80 4.96 -15.79
C ARG A 86 -17.17 5.51 -16.22
N ARG A 87 -17.94 6.07 -15.28
CA ARG A 87 -19.25 6.68 -15.60
C ARG A 87 -19.15 7.86 -16.56
N VAL A 88 -18.09 8.66 -16.43
CA VAL A 88 -17.83 9.76 -17.36
C VAL A 88 -17.56 9.22 -18.76
N ILE A 89 -16.72 8.18 -18.89
CA ILE A 89 -16.42 7.54 -20.18
C ILE A 89 -17.69 6.96 -20.81
N GLU A 90 -18.49 6.21 -20.04
CA GLU A 90 -19.77 5.66 -20.50
C GLU A 90 -20.73 6.76 -21.01
N GLY A 91 -20.77 7.90 -20.31
CA GLY A 91 -21.55 9.07 -20.74
C GLY A 91 -21.03 9.70 -22.03
N VAL A 92 -19.71 9.81 -22.18
CA VAL A 92 -19.07 10.32 -23.40
C VAL A 92 -19.35 9.42 -24.59
N ASP A 93 -19.23 8.10 -24.43
CA ASP A 93 -19.49 7.13 -25.49
C ASP A 93 -20.94 7.21 -25.99
N LEU A 94 -21.90 7.40 -25.08
CA LEU A 94 -23.31 7.61 -25.43
C LEU A 94 -23.49 8.87 -26.29
N VAL A 95 -22.90 9.99 -25.87
CA VAL A 95 -22.99 11.27 -26.60
C VAL A 95 -22.33 11.16 -27.97
N VAL A 96 -21.15 10.54 -28.05
CA VAL A 96 -20.45 10.30 -29.32
C VAL A 96 -21.29 9.44 -30.26
N GLY A 97 -21.94 8.39 -29.74
CA GLY A 97 -22.85 7.55 -30.52
C GLY A 97 -24.04 8.33 -31.09
N GLN A 98 -24.66 9.18 -30.26
CA GLN A 98 -25.78 10.04 -30.70
C GLN A 98 -25.35 11.06 -31.75
N LEU A 99 -24.18 11.68 -31.58
CA LEU A 99 -23.64 12.63 -32.55
C LEU A 99 -23.34 11.96 -33.89
N LYS A 100 -22.71 10.78 -33.89
CA LYS A 100 -22.49 10.00 -35.11
C LYS A 100 -23.80 9.70 -35.85
N ALA A 101 -24.83 9.27 -35.12
CA ALA A 101 -26.14 8.98 -35.72
C ALA A 101 -26.78 10.24 -36.33
N ARG A 102 -26.66 11.40 -35.67
CA ARG A 102 -27.15 12.68 -36.21
C ARG A 102 -26.39 13.10 -37.46
N THR A 103 -25.06 13.00 -37.47
CA THR A 103 -24.24 13.32 -38.64
C THR A 103 -24.65 12.49 -39.85
N VAL A 104 -24.83 11.17 -39.68
CA VAL A 104 -25.28 10.28 -40.78
C VAL A 104 -26.64 10.70 -41.33
N ARG A 105 -27.60 11.08 -40.48
CA ARG A 105 -28.91 11.55 -40.95
C ARG A 105 -28.80 12.86 -41.74
N LEU A 106 -28.08 13.83 -41.20
CA LEU A 106 -27.88 15.13 -41.86
C LEU A 106 -27.15 14.98 -43.20
N GLU A 107 -26.18 14.08 -43.29
CA GLU A 107 -25.49 13.76 -44.55
C GLU A 107 -26.44 13.17 -45.60
N SER A 108 -27.37 12.31 -45.21
CA SER A 108 -28.40 11.75 -46.10
C SER A 108 -29.37 12.85 -46.57
N GLU A 109 -29.89 13.66 -45.66
CA GLU A 109 -30.79 14.79 -46.00
C GLU A 109 -30.13 15.78 -46.97
N LEU A 110 -28.85 16.10 -46.75
CA LEU A 110 -28.09 16.97 -47.66
C LEU A 110 -27.86 16.35 -49.04
N ARG A 111 -27.70 15.02 -49.14
CA ARG A 111 -27.60 14.35 -50.45
C ARG A 111 -28.91 14.39 -51.20
N GLU A 112 -30.04 14.20 -50.53
CA GLU A 112 -31.37 14.30 -51.13
C GLU A 112 -31.65 15.72 -51.66
N LEU A 113 -31.33 16.75 -50.86
CA LEU A 113 -31.48 18.16 -51.25
C LEU A 113 -30.56 18.60 -52.39
N ARG A 114 -29.39 17.97 -52.54
CA ARG A 114 -28.45 18.25 -53.65
C ARG A 114 -28.74 17.45 -54.93
N GLY A 115 -29.57 16.41 -54.82
CA GLY A 115 -29.99 15.57 -55.95
C GLY A 115 -31.32 15.97 -56.58
N SER A 116 -32.06 16.93 -55.99
CA SER A 116 -33.21 17.64 -56.58
C SER A 116 -32.78 18.99 -57.14
#